data_AF-D5MIA3-F1
#
_entry.id   AF-D5MIA3-F1
#
_cell.length_a   1.000
_cell.length_b   1.000
_cell.length_c   1.000
_cell.angle_alpha   90.00
_cell.angle_beta   90.00
_cell.angle_gamma   90.00
#
_symmetry.space_group_name_H-M   'P 1'
#
loop_
_entity.id
_entity.type
_entity.pdbx_description
1 polymer ?
#
loop_
_entity_poly.entity_id
_entity_poly.type
_entity_poly.pdbx_seq_one_letter_code
_entity_poly.pdbx_strand_id
1 'polypeptide(L)'
;MRALLIMTLGGWIVGTVLMAFVATQNFRTVDRLLSAPTPKFSHALTPIGHDEARVVLRYLVSELNRLYFSAWGLTQLALGVAVVIAAIGLRPLDRTMIAVTATILAIVIVSLLLSQSIVSLGRSLDFVPRVMVSEQAARFRTLHLAYTALDLLKLSLCVWLLIRATRQTYTAVMKR
;
A
#
# COMPACT_ATOMS: atom_id res chain seq x y z
N MET A 1 15.12 16.87 14.54
CA MET A 1 15.35 15.80 13.54
C MET A 1 14.88 14.42 14.01
N ARG A 2 15.27 13.94 15.19
CA ARG A 2 14.88 12.58 15.63
C ARG A 2 13.37 12.39 15.91
N ALA A 3 12.73 13.33 16.60
CA ALA A 3 11.28 13.27 16.82
C ALA A 3 10.50 13.23 15.49
N LEU A 4 10.87 14.09 14.54
CA LEU A 4 10.34 14.08 13.18
C LEU A 4 10.52 12.71 12.51
N LEU A 5 11.72 12.12 12.57
CA LEU A 5 11.98 10.79 12.02
C LEU A 5 11.03 9.73 12.60
N ILE A 6 10.87 9.71 13.92
CA ILE A 6 9.99 8.75 14.63
C ILE A 6 8.53 8.96 14.25
N MET A 7 8.05 10.20 14.26
CA MET A 7 6.66 10.55 13.90
C MET A 7 6.35 10.17 12.45
N THR A 8 7.24 10.53 11.51
CA THR A 8 7.07 10.22 10.10
C THR A 8 7.07 8.71 9.85
N LEU A 9 7.99 7.96 10.47
CA LEU A 9 8.02 6.50 10.36
C LEU A 9 6.78 5.84 10.97
N GLY A 10 6.34 6.29 12.14
CA GLY A 10 5.13 5.79 12.79
C GLY A 10 3.89 6.00 11.93
N GLY A 11 3.69 7.22 11.42
CA GLY A 11 2.60 7.54 10.49
C GLY A 11 2.67 6.72 9.20
N TRP A 12 3.86 6.50 8.65
CA TRP A 12 4.05 5.68 7.45
C TRP A 12 3.67 4.21 7.70
N ILE A 13 4.12 3.61 8.80
CA ILE A 13 3.79 2.22 9.15
C ILE A 13 2.27 2.08 9.31
N VAL A 14 1.64 2.95 10.09
CA VAL A 14 0.18 2.93 10.30
C VAL A 14 -0.57 3.12 8.97
N GLY A 15 -0.16 4.09 8.15
CA GLY A 15 -0.79 4.32 6.86
C GLY A 15 -0.68 3.11 5.92
N THR A 16 0.45 2.40 5.92
CA THR A 16 0.62 1.17 5.12
C THR A 16 -0.32 0.06 5.58
N VAL A 17 -0.46 -0.14 6.89
CA VAL A 17 -1.40 -1.12 7.46
C VAL A 17 -2.85 -0.75 7.15
N LEU A 18 -3.21 0.53 7.29
CA LEU A 18 -4.54 1.03 6.95
C LEU A 18 -4.87 0.82 5.48
N MET A 19 -3.91 1.04 4.58
CA MET A 19 -4.09 0.81 3.15
C MET A 19 -4.38 -0.66 2.82
N ALA A 20 -3.66 -1.60 3.45
CA ALA A 20 -3.94 -3.03 3.30
C ALA A 20 -5.35 -3.39 3.83
N PHE A 21 -5.74 -2.80 4.96
CA PHE A 21 -7.07 -2.98 5.53
C PHE A 21 -8.18 -2.44 4.61
N VAL A 22 -8.08 -1.19 4.17
CA VAL A 22 -9.07 -0.53 3.29
C VAL A 22 -9.25 -1.31 1.99
N ALA A 23 -8.16 -1.70 1.33
CA ALA A 23 -8.23 -2.47 0.08
C ALA A 23 -8.99 -3.79 0.24
N THR A 24 -8.75 -4.48 1.35
CA THR A 24 -9.43 -5.74 1.70
C THR A 24 -10.90 -5.50 2.03
N GLN A 25 -11.21 -4.48 2.83
CA GLN A 25 -12.59 -4.18 3.23
C GLN A 25 -13.45 -3.71 2.06
N ASN A 26 -12.88 -3.00 1.08
CA ASN A 26 -13.65 -2.58 -0.09
C ASN A 26 -14.19 -3.80 -0.86
N PHE A 27 -13.36 -4.81 -1.12
CA PHE A 27 -13.83 -6.03 -1.79
C PHE A 27 -14.82 -6.83 -0.94
N ARG A 28 -14.57 -6.97 0.37
CA ARG A 28 -15.51 -7.65 1.29
C ARG A 28 -16.85 -6.92 1.39
N THR A 29 -16.87 -5.61 1.20
CA THR A 29 -18.11 -4.81 1.21
C THR A 29 -18.99 -5.16 0.02
N VAL A 30 -18.43 -5.43 -1.15
CA VAL A 30 -19.21 -5.93 -2.29
C VAL A 30 -19.90 -7.24 -1.94
N ASP A 31 -19.17 -8.19 -1.35
CA ASP A 31 -19.74 -9.49 -0.96
C ASP A 31 -20.87 -9.33 0.08
N ARG A 32 -20.70 -8.44 1.07
CA ARG A 32 -21.73 -8.14 2.08
C ARG A 32 -22.97 -7.46 1.50
N LEU A 33 -22.79 -6.52 0.57
CA LEU A 33 -23.91 -5.82 -0.07
C LEU A 33 -24.78 -6.77 -0.90
N LEU A 34 -24.14 -7.76 -1.53
CA LEU A 34 -24.82 -8.72 -2.40
C LEU A 34 -25.40 -9.92 -1.64
N SER A 35 -24.86 -10.27 -0.47
CA SER A 35 -25.39 -11.37 0.35
C SER A 35 -26.61 -10.96 1.19
N ALA A 36 -26.71 -9.68 1.57
CA ALA A 36 -27.83 -9.13 2.33
C ALA A 36 -28.29 -7.78 1.77
N PRO A 37 -28.80 -7.74 0.52
CA PRO A 37 -29.23 -6.49 -0.11
C PRO A 37 -30.50 -5.94 0.56
N THR A 38 -30.59 -4.61 0.66
CA THR A 38 -31.86 -3.96 1.03
C THR A 38 -32.92 -4.19 -0.05
N PRO A 39 -34.23 -4.14 0.25
CA PRO A 39 -35.28 -4.33 -0.76
C PRO A 39 -35.15 -3.36 -1.96
N LYS A 40 -34.82 -2.09 -1.70
CA LYS A 40 -34.59 -1.09 -2.75
C LYS A 40 -33.38 -1.44 -3.63
N PHE A 41 -32.29 -1.89 -3.01
CA PHE A 41 -31.09 -2.28 -3.76
C PHE A 41 -31.34 -3.54 -4.58
N SER A 42 -31.99 -4.55 -4.00
CA SER A 42 -32.37 -5.77 -4.72
C SER A 42 -33.26 -5.45 -5.93
N HIS A 43 -34.28 -4.60 -5.78
CA HIS A 43 -35.12 -4.17 -6.89
C HIS A 43 -34.30 -3.46 -7.99
N ALA A 44 -33.36 -2.59 -7.62
CA ALA A 44 -32.49 -1.90 -8.56
C ALA A 44 -31.53 -2.83 -9.33
N LEU A 45 -31.17 -3.99 -8.77
CA LEU A 45 -30.32 -4.99 -9.43
C LEU A 45 -31.09 -5.92 -10.38
N THR A 46 -32.43 -5.96 -10.32
CA THR A 46 -33.26 -6.84 -11.16
C THR A 46 -32.90 -6.82 -12.66
N PRO A 47 -32.64 -5.66 -13.30
CA PRO A 47 -32.34 -5.62 -14.73
C PRO A 47 -31.02 -6.30 -15.13
N ILE A 48 -30.05 -6.38 -14.22
CA ILE A 48 -28.69 -6.90 -14.50
C ILE A 48 -28.41 -8.24 -13.80
N GLY A 49 -29.18 -8.59 -12.78
CA GLY A 49 -28.99 -9.82 -12.01
C GLY A 49 -27.78 -9.77 -11.06
N HIS A 50 -27.61 -10.84 -10.28
CA HIS A 50 -26.62 -10.90 -9.21
C HIS A 50 -25.17 -10.93 -9.71
N ASP A 51 -24.89 -11.76 -10.72
CA ASP A 51 -23.53 -11.98 -11.21
C ASP A 51 -22.96 -10.74 -11.89
N GLU A 52 -23.75 -10.07 -12.74
CA GLU A 52 -23.34 -8.82 -13.38
C GLU A 52 -23.19 -7.70 -12.36
N ALA A 53 -24.11 -7.59 -11.38
CA ALA A 53 -23.98 -6.65 -10.28
C ALA A 53 -22.66 -6.85 -9.51
N ARG A 54 -22.26 -8.11 -9.28
CA ARG A 54 -20.97 -8.45 -8.67
C ARG A 54 -19.80 -7.96 -9.50
N VAL A 55 -19.81 -8.15 -10.82
CA VAL A 55 -18.75 -7.68 -11.72
C VAL A 55 -18.64 -6.16 -11.66
N VAL A 56 -19.76 -5.44 -11.81
CA VAL A 56 -19.79 -3.96 -11.82
C VAL A 56 -19.34 -3.37 -10.48
N LEU A 57 -19.82 -3.89 -9.35
CA LEU A 57 -19.41 -3.40 -8.03
C LEU A 57 -17.95 -3.70 -7.72
N ARG A 58 -17.43 -4.86 -8.17
CA ARG A 58 -16.01 -5.18 -8.04
C ARG A 58 -15.14 -4.27 -8.90
N TYR A 59 -15.60 -3.90 -10.10
CA TYR A 59 -14.93 -2.91 -10.95
C TYR A 59 -14.86 -1.53 -10.27
N LEU A 60 -15.98 -1.05 -9.70
CA LEU A 60 -16.01 0.19 -8.92
C LEU A 60 -14.98 0.16 -7.77
N VAL A 61 -14.97 -0.93 -7.00
CA VAL A 61 -14.00 -1.11 -5.91
C VAL A 61 -12.56 -1.18 -6.41
N SER A 62 -12.30 -1.81 -7.57
CA SER A 62 -10.99 -1.79 -8.20
C SER A 62 -10.53 -0.36 -8.51
N GLU A 63 -11.39 0.49 -9.08
CA GLU A 63 -11.06 1.90 -9.34
C GLU A 63 -10.84 2.72 -8.06
N LEU A 64 -11.65 2.50 -7.01
CA LEU A 64 -11.42 3.13 -5.70
C LEU A 64 -10.06 2.73 -5.12
N ASN A 65 -9.72 1.44 -5.16
CA ASN A 65 -8.44 0.96 -4.68
C ASN A 65 -7.29 1.53 -5.52
N ARG A 66 -7.41 1.60 -6.85
CA ARG A 66 -6.41 2.24 -7.74
C ARG A 66 -6.15 3.69 -7.34
N LEU A 67 -7.22 4.45 -7.09
CA LEU A 67 -7.11 5.83 -6.60
C LEU A 67 -6.36 5.89 -5.26
N TYR A 68 -6.76 5.07 -4.29
CA TYR A 68 -6.15 5.08 -2.96
C TYR A 68 -4.66 4.67 -3.00
N PHE A 69 -4.31 3.64 -3.77
CA PHE A 69 -2.91 3.22 -3.94
C PHE A 69 -2.06 4.25 -4.70
N SER A 70 -2.64 4.96 -5.66
CA SER A 70 -1.95 6.07 -6.34
C SER A 70 -1.65 7.22 -5.39
N ALA A 71 -2.67 7.70 -4.67
CA ALA A 71 -2.52 8.76 -3.67
C ALA A 71 -1.56 8.35 -2.55
N TRP A 72 -1.66 7.11 -2.07
CA TRP A 72 -0.76 6.57 -1.08
C TRP A 72 0.68 6.47 -1.60
N GLY A 73 0.90 6.02 -2.83
CA GLY A 73 2.23 5.96 -3.43
C GLY A 73 2.93 7.33 -3.47
N LEU A 74 2.21 8.38 -3.86
CA LEU A 74 2.74 9.76 -3.82
C LEU A 74 3.01 10.22 -2.39
N THR A 75 2.13 9.86 -1.45
CA THR A 75 2.33 10.14 -0.02
C THR A 75 3.59 9.45 0.50
N GLN A 76 3.80 8.18 0.14
CA GLN A 76 5.00 7.42 0.52
C GLN A 76 6.29 8.04 -0.06
N LEU A 77 6.23 8.63 -1.25
CA LEU A 77 7.37 9.35 -1.81
C LEU A 77 7.72 10.59 -0.97
N ALA A 78 6.71 11.39 -0.61
CA ALA A 78 6.90 12.55 0.27
C ALA A 78 7.43 12.14 1.66
N LEU A 79 6.87 11.09 2.26
CA LEU A 79 7.35 10.53 3.53
C LEU A 79 8.79 10.01 3.40
N GLY A 80 9.13 9.35 2.29
CA GLY A 80 10.47 8.88 1.97
C GLY A 80 11.50 10.00 1.98
N VAL A 81 11.21 11.09 1.27
CA VAL A 81 12.07 12.28 1.23
C VAL A 81 12.20 12.90 2.63
N ALA A 82 11.10 13.02 3.38
CA ALA A 82 11.14 13.55 4.75
C ALA A 82 12.01 12.70 5.69
N VAL A 83 11.93 11.36 5.57
CA VAL A 83 12.75 10.43 6.36
C VAL A 83 14.24 10.54 5.99
N VAL A 84 14.58 10.70 4.70
CA VAL A 84 15.96 10.97 4.24
C VAL A 84 16.51 12.24 4.86
N ILE A 85 15.77 13.35 4.75
CA ILE A 85 16.17 14.66 5.29
C ILE A 85 16.37 14.56 6.81
N ALA A 86 15.43 13.93 7.51
CA ALA A 86 15.52 13.75 8.95
C ALA A 86 16.73 12.90 9.36
N ALA A 87 17.06 11.84 8.62
CA ALA A 87 18.21 10.98 8.87
C ALA A 87 19.55 11.71 8.66
N ILE A 88 19.69 12.48 7.58
CA ILE A 88 20.89 13.30 7.30
C ILE A 88 21.08 14.40 8.35
N GLY A 89 19.98 14.92 8.90
CA GLY A 89 19.98 15.92 9.96
C GLY A 89 20.33 15.41 11.36
N LEU A 90 20.51 14.09 11.57
CA LEU A 90 20.94 13.55 12.86
C LEU A 90 22.43 13.79 13.12
N ARG A 91 22.78 13.98 14.40
CA ARG A 91 24.16 14.12 14.88
C ARG A 91 24.39 13.20 16.11
N PRO A 92 25.49 12.42 16.15
CA PRO A 92 26.43 12.18 15.04
C PRO A 92 25.75 11.50 13.84
N LEU A 93 26.39 11.56 12.68
CA LEU A 93 25.84 11.00 11.45
C LEU A 93 25.84 9.46 11.52
N ASP A 94 24.68 8.84 11.38
CA ASP A 94 24.53 7.39 11.33
C ASP A 94 24.47 6.92 9.86
N ARG A 95 25.62 6.50 9.31
CA ARG A 95 25.73 6.05 7.91
C ARG A 95 24.81 4.86 7.61
N THR A 96 24.58 3.97 8.58
CA THR A 96 23.67 2.83 8.41
C THR A 96 22.22 3.31 8.28
N MET A 97 21.79 4.28 9.09
CA MET A 97 20.44 4.85 8.97
C MET A 97 20.23 5.55 7.63
N ILE A 98 21.24 6.27 7.14
CA ILE A 98 21.17 6.93 5.83
C ILE A 98 21.06 5.90 4.71
N ALA A 99 21.90 4.85 4.72
CA ALA A 99 21.87 3.80 3.72
C ALA A 99 20.49 3.10 3.68
N VAL A 100 19.96 2.69 4.85
CA VAL A 100 18.65 2.04 4.94
C VAL A 100 17.53 2.96 4.46
N THR A 101 17.59 4.24 4.83
CA THR A 101 16.59 5.23 4.40
C THR A 101 16.63 5.46 2.88
N ALA A 102 17.83 5.51 2.27
CA ALA A 102 17.98 5.58 0.83
C ALA A 102 17.43 4.32 0.13
N THR A 103 17.67 3.14 0.70
CA THR A 103 17.08 1.87 0.20
C THR A 103 15.56 1.90 0.26
N ILE A 104 14.96 2.37 1.36
CA ILE A 104 13.50 2.53 1.50
C ILE A 104 12.97 3.44 0.38
N LEU A 105 13.61 4.59 0.14
CA LEU A 105 13.19 5.52 -0.90
C LEU A 105 13.30 4.90 -2.31
N ALA A 106 14.38 4.15 -2.58
CA ALA A 106 14.53 3.43 -3.84
C ALA A 106 13.41 2.40 -4.04
N ILE A 107 13.03 1.66 -2.98
CA ILE A 107 11.91 0.71 -3.04
C ILE A 107 10.60 1.45 -3.35
N VAL A 108 10.34 2.61 -2.73
CA VAL A 108 9.13 3.41 -3.03
C VAL A 108 9.05 3.78 -4.51
N ILE A 109 10.16 4.25 -5.09
CA ILE A 109 10.22 4.63 -6.50
C ILE A 109 9.93 3.43 -7.40
N VAL A 110 10.57 2.29 -7.13
CA VAL A 110 10.33 1.04 -7.88
C VAL A 110 8.88 0.58 -7.72
N SER A 111 8.32 0.62 -6.52
CA SER A 111 6.92 0.27 -6.25
C SER A 111 5.94 1.16 -7.01
N LEU A 112 6.22 2.45 -7.16
CA LEU A 112 5.40 3.37 -7.97
C LEU A 112 5.39 2.97 -9.45
N LEU A 113 6.55 2.63 -10.01
CA LEU A 113 6.68 2.17 -11.40
C LEU A 113 5.96 0.82 -11.62
N LEU A 114 6.14 -0.13 -10.69
CA LEU A 114 5.42 -1.40 -10.72
C LEU A 114 3.91 -1.21 -10.62
N SER A 115 3.45 -0.26 -9.77
CA SER A 115 2.03 0.03 -9.61
C SER A 115 1.40 0.47 -10.93
N GLN A 116 2.06 1.30 -11.75
CA GLN A 116 1.51 1.69 -13.06
C GLN A 116 1.32 0.48 -13.99
N SER A 117 2.27 -0.45 -13.96
CA SER A 117 2.20 -1.69 -14.76
C SER A 117 1.06 -2.61 -14.28
N ILE A 118 0.89 -2.74 -12.96
CA ILE A 118 -0.20 -3.52 -12.34
C ILE A 118 -1.56 -2.90 -12.67
N VAL A 119 -1.70 -1.57 -12.62
CA VAL A 119 -2.97 -0.89 -12.93
C VAL A 119 -3.37 -1.09 -14.39
N SER A 120 -2.43 -0.88 -15.31
CA SER A 120 -2.66 -1.07 -16.75
C SER A 120 -3.12 -2.50 -17.06
N LEU A 121 -2.38 -3.50 -16.57
CA LEU A 121 -2.72 -4.90 -16.76
C LEU A 121 -3.99 -5.33 -16.00
N GLY A 122 -4.23 -4.74 -14.82
CA GLY A 122 -5.45 -4.99 -14.06
C GLY A 122 -6.70 -4.54 -14.80
N ARG A 123 -6.64 -3.40 -15.51
CA ARG A 123 -7.77 -2.88 -16.30
C ARG A 123 -8.14 -3.80 -17.46
N SER A 124 -7.17 -4.46 -18.10
CA SER A 124 -7.47 -5.44 -19.16
C SER A 124 -8.10 -6.74 -18.63
N LEU A 125 -8.01 -6.98 -17.31
CA LEU A 125 -8.51 -8.20 -16.65
C LEU A 125 -9.84 -7.99 -15.90
N ASP A 126 -10.33 -6.76 -15.75
CA ASP A 126 -11.48 -6.46 -14.88
C ASP A 126 -12.76 -7.20 -15.29
N PHE A 127 -12.94 -7.48 -16.58
CA PHE A 127 -14.09 -8.18 -17.15
C PHE A 127 -13.75 -9.59 -17.66
N VAL A 128 -12.52 -10.05 -17.46
CA VAL A 128 -12.11 -11.40 -17.86
C VAL A 128 -12.60 -12.41 -16.81
N PRO A 129 -13.33 -13.46 -17.20
CA PRO A 129 -13.78 -14.48 -16.26
C PRO A 129 -12.60 -15.12 -15.54
N ARG A 130 -12.65 -15.16 -14.20
CA ARG A 130 -11.55 -15.66 -13.35
C ARG A 130 -11.26 -17.15 -13.51
N VAL A 131 -12.20 -17.90 -14.07
CA VAL A 131 -12.04 -19.33 -14.40
C VAL A 131 -11.12 -19.57 -15.59
N MET A 132 -10.87 -18.53 -16.41
CA MET A 132 -9.96 -18.62 -17.54
C MET A 132 -8.52 -18.33 -17.08
N VAL A 133 -7.67 -19.35 -17.12
CA VAL A 133 -6.22 -19.17 -16.94
C VAL A 133 -5.66 -18.49 -18.18
N SER A 134 -5.32 -17.21 -18.09
CA SER A 134 -4.68 -16.45 -19.16
C SER A 134 -3.24 -16.08 -18.81
N GLU A 135 -2.39 -15.92 -19.82
CA GLU A 135 -1.02 -15.43 -19.65
C GLU A 135 -0.99 -14.05 -18.96
N GLN A 136 -1.96 -13.19 -19.28
CA GLN A 136 -2.12 -11.88 -18.65
C GLN A 136 -2.42 -12.00 -17.14
N ALA A 137 -3.27 -12.94 -16.74
CA ALA A 137 -3.56 -13.18 -15.32
C ALA A 137 -2.33 -13.71 -14.56
N ALA A 138 -1.53 -14.58 -15.19
CA ALA A 138 -0.27 -15.05 -14.62
C ALA A 138 0.74 -13.91 -14.44
N ARG A 139 0.90 -13.05 -15.47
CA ARG A 139 1.76 -11.87 -15.40
C ARG A 139 1.31 -10.88 -14.33
N PHE A 140 -0.01 -10.65 -14.21
CA PHE A 140 -0.58 -9.79 -13.17
C PHE A 140 -0.24 -10.33 -11.78
N ARG A 141 -0.42 -11.64 -11.55
CA ARG A 141 -0.07 -12.29 -10.28
C ARG A 141 1.41 -12.12 -9.95
N THR A 142 2.30 -12.30 -10.91
CA THR A 142 3.74 -12.13 -10.70
C THR A 142 4.09 -10.68 -10.33
N LEU A 143 3.56 -9.70 -11.07
CA LEU A 143 3.80 -8.29 -10.75
C LEU A 143 3.24 -7.90 -9.39
N HIS A 144 2.02 -8.34 -9.07
CA HIS A 144 1.38 -8.09 -7.78
C HIS A 144 2.16 -8.71 -6.63
N LEU A 145 2.69 -9.94 -6.80
CA LEU A 145 3.52 -10.60 -5.79
C LEU A 145 4.85 -9.88 -5.59
N ALA A 146 5.51 -9.45 -6.67
CA ALA A 146 6.73 -8.65 -6.60
C ALA A 146 6.50 -7.32 -5.87
N TYR A 147 5.42 -6.61 -6.20
CA TYR A 147 5.02 -5.38 -5.50
C TYR A 147 4.77 -5.64 -4.01
N THR A 148 4.03 -6.71 -3.67
CA THR A 148 3.72 -7.07 -2.29
C THR A 148 4.98 -7.41 -1.50
N ALA A 149 5.92 -8.17 -2.09
CA ALA A 149 7.19 -8.50 -1.46
C ALA A 149 8.04 -7.26 -1.18
N LEU A 150 8.11 -6.32 -2.14
CA LEU A 150 8.79 -5.04 -1.94
C LEU A 150 8.14 -4.19 -0.86
N ASP A 151 6.80 -4.16 -0.81
CA ASP A 151 6.07 -3.40 0.21
C ASP A 151 6.31 -3.97 1.61
N LEU A 152 6.32 -5.30 1.77
CA LEU A 152 6.66 -5.97 3.04
C LEU A 152 8.11 -5.75 3.46
N LEU A 153 9.06 -5.80 2.52
CA LEU A 153 10.46 -5.49 2.78
C LEU A 153 10.62 -4.05 3.27
N LYS A 154 10.02 -3.08 2.55
CA LYS A 154 10.01 -1.67 2.92
C LYS A 154 9.41 -1.47 4.32
N LEU A 155 8.26 -2.09 4.59
CA LEU A 155 7.60 -1.99 5.89
C LEU A 155 8.50 -2.52 7.02
N SER A 156 9.18 -3.65 6.79
CA SER A 156 10.13 -4.23 7.73
C SER A 156 11.31 -3.30 8.00
N LEU A 157 11.85 -2.65 6.96
CA LEU A 157 12.91 -1.65 7.09
C LEU A 157 12.43 -0.40 7.85
N CYS A 158 11.20 0.07 7.62
CA CYS A 158 10.61 1.18 8.38
C CYS A 158 10.49 0.84 9.87
N VAL A 159 10.00 -0.37 10.20
CA VAL A 159 9.87 -0.84 11.58
C VAL A 159 11.25 -0.94 12.24
N TRP A 160 12.23 -1.54 11.55
CA TRP A 160 13.60 -1.63 12.04
C TRP A 160 14.20 -0.24 12.31
N LEU A 161 14.02 0.71 11.39
CA LEU A 161 14.53 2.07 11.52
C LEU A 161 13.88 2.81 12.68
N LEU A 162 12.57 2.62 12.88
CA LEU A 162 11.83 3.16 14.02
C LEU A 162 12.39 2.62 15.35
N ILE A 163 12.56 1.31 15.48
CA ILE A 163 13.13 0.67 16.69
C ILE A 163 14.56 1.19 16.95
N ARG A 164 15.38 1.33 15.90
CA ARG A 164 16.74 1.85 16.03
C ARG A 164 16.73 3.30 16.52
N ALA A 165 15.89 4.15 15.92
CA ALA A 165 15.78 5.56 16.27
C ALA A 165 15.31 5.77 17.72
N THR A 166 14.38 4.94 18.21
CA THR A 166 13.92 5.00 19.61
C THR A 166 14.98 4.50 20.59
N ARG A 167 15.66 3.37 20.31
CA ARG A 167 16.72 2.82 21.18
C ARG A 167 17.91 3.76 21.36
N GLN A 168 18.33 4.44 20.31
CA GLN A 168 19.39 5.46 20.41
C GLN A 168 18.99 6.66 21.26
N THR A 169 17.70 6.86 21.55
CA THR A 169 17.22 7.96 22.41
C THR A 169 17.45 7.61 23.87
N TYR A 170 17.14 6.36 24.25
CA TYR A 170 17.32 5.86 25.61
C TYR A 170 18.79 5.91 26.05
N THR A 171 19.73 5.55 25.16
CA THR A 171 21.17 5.58 25.47
C THR A 171 21.74 6.99 25.59
N ALA A 172 21.14 7.99 24.94
CA ALA A 172 21.58 9.38 25.06
C ALA A 172 21.11 10.03 26.37
N VAL A 173 19.93 9.64 26.88
CA VAL A 173 19.38 10.13 28.14
C VAL A 173 20.17 9.61 29.34
N MET A 174 20.57 8.33 29.36
CA MET A 174 21.34 7.78 30.49
C MET A 174 22.79 8.26 30.59
N LYS A 175 23.31 8.96 29.57
CA LYS A 175 24.66 9.53 29.56
C LYS A 175 24.70 11.01 29.99
N ARG A 176 23.56 11.61 30.32
CA ARG A 176 23.45 12.97 30.87
C ARG A 176 23.14 12.89 32.35
#